data_AF-A0A366MAZ5-F1
#
_entry.id   AF-A0A366MAZ5-F1
#
_cell.length_a   1.000
_cell.length_b   1.000
_cell.length_c   1.000
_cell.angle_alpha   90.00
_cell.angle_beta   90.00
_cell.angle_gamma   90.00
#
_symmetry.space_group_name_H-M   'P 1'
#
loop_
_entity.id
_entity.type
_entity.pdbx_description
1 polymer ?
#
loop_
_entity_poly.entity_id
_entity_poly.type
_entity_poly.pdbx_seq_one_letter_code
_entity_poly.pdbx_strand_id
1 'polypeptide(L)'
;MNKRTFSNNLKTEIFDNLYSIPTDELNTNQNIDKYLFNDEKCLKCNENQPISIKKFKKIEEQLNLNEVDNNFGRCECGKRHIDIVMTHVLKIMKEENVDLKRFNLRNGAIPLITPMTSETKGEYIEKNSLIILHPKLTKKIAKRILNEISEVKGILKGDSKKTVGMIDSKSEEITYKLIGGNDFRCDIIQSPIGNIAINKIQHLSYLEFPKSMENKIMKLCNYLKTKHYTQEEIANLRILDGTCGNGTLGIFLLKLGVKKVIFNDIWKPSTVITSINLKSNGFKIIEDNSNDKSKIISGKEFEVFNFSIEELAENILKNNLDINMDNLKFDICILDCFPNANIEDFENIARLISKDIFII
;
A
#
# COMPACT_ATOMS: atom_id res chain seq x y z
N MET A 1 -28.38 16.49 19.04
CA MET A 1 -26.96 16.11 18.95
C MET A 1 -26.37 16.77 17.70
N ASN A 2 -25.38 17.64 17.88
CA ASN A 2 -24.78 18.41 16.80
C ASN A 2 -24.05 17.49 15.81
N LYS A 3 -24.54 17.41 14.57
CA LYS A 3 -23.82 16.86 13.42
C LYS A 3 -22.55 17.69 13.23
N ARG A 4 -21.41 17.18 13.69
CA ARG A 4 -20.11 17.74 13.28
C ARG A 4 -19.86 17.26 11.86
N THR A 5 -20.10 18.15 10.91
CA THR A 5 -19.67 18.03 9.52
C THR A 5 -18.17 17.75 9.47
N PHE A 6 -17.79 16.55 9.02
CA PHE A 6 -16.43 16.14 8.72
C PHE A 6 -15.70 17.19 7.84
N SER A 7 -14.43 17.42 8.17
CA SER A 7 -13.59 18.52 7.67
C SER A 7 -13.74 18.72 6.16
N ASN A 8 -13.97 19.97 5.76
CA ASN A 8 -14.16 20.36 4.36
C ASN A 8 -12.84 20.54 3.58
N ASN A 9 -11.69 20.27 4.19
CA ASN A 9 -10.41 20.82 3.70
C ASN A 9 -9.53 19.82 2.91
N LEU A 10 -9.91 18.55 2.79
CA LEU A 10 -9.27 17.59 1.87
C LEU A 10 -10.05 17.42 0.55
N LYS A 11 -11.06 18.27 0.30
CA LYS A 11 -12.12 17.98 -0.66
C LYS A 11 -11.75 18.40 -2.09
N THR A 12 -12.08 17.52 -3.03
CA THR A 12 -12.00 17.62 -4.50
C THR A 12 -10.64 17.42 -5.17
N GLU A 13 -9.66 18.33 -5.10
CA GLU A 13 -8.48 18.24 -6.00
C GLU A 13 -7.62 16.97 -5.86
N ILE A 14 -7.41 16.43 -4.65
CA ILE A 14 -6.63 15.18 -4.49
C ILE A 14 -7.41 14.00 -5.06
N PHE A 15 -8.74 13.97 -4.87
CA PHE A 15 -9.58 12.85 -5.27
C PHE A 15 -9.87 12.84 -6.77
N ASP A 16 -10.07 14.01 -7.38
CA ASP A 16 -10.22 14.13 -8.84
C ASP A 16 -8.93 13.70 -9.56
N ASN A 17 -7.76 13.95 -8.96
CA ASN A 17 -6.46 13.52 -9.47
C ASN A 17 -6.14 12.04 -9.19
N LEU A 18 -6.78 11.40 -8.20
CA LEU A 18 -6.61 9.96 -7.92
C LEU A 18 -7.21 9.09 -9.05
N TYR A 19 -8.21 9.58 -9.77
CA TYR A 19 -8.78 8.91 -10.94
C TYR A 19 -8.02 9.21 -12.23
N SER A 20 -7.13 10.21 -12.23
CA SER A 20 -6.29 10.58 -13.37
C SER A 20 -4.90 9.96 -13.33
N ILE A 21 -4.68 8.91 -12.51
CA ILE A 21 -3.41 8.17 -12.49
C ILE A 21 -3.19 7.59 -13.90
N PRO A 22 -2.07 7.92 -14.57
CA PRO A 22 -1.79 7.42 -15.90
C PRO A 22 -1.82 5.89 -15.93
N THR A 23 -2.55 5.30 -16.88
CA THR A 23 -2.71 3.84 -16.98
C THR A 23 -1.40 3.09 -17.20
N ASP A 24 -0.38 3.77 -17.71
CA ASP A 24 0.99 3.30 -17.90
C ASP A 24 1.79 3.21 -16.60
N GLU A 25 1.33 3.82 -15.52
CA GLU A 25 1.91 3.68 -14.17
C GLU A 25 1.27 2.56 -13.35
N LEU A 26 0.12 2.02 -13.79
CA LEU A 26 -0.61 0.96 -13.10
C LEU A 26 0.02 -0.41 -13.34
N ASN A 27 0.32 -1.11 -12.24
CA ASN A 27 0.61 -2.52 -12.30
C ASN A 27 -0.70 -3.30 -12.22
N THR A 28 -0.90 -4.18 -13.19
CA THR A 28 -2.11 -4.96 -13.43
C THR A 28 -1.76 -6.44 -13.53
N ASN A 29 -2.74 -7.33 -13.36
CA ASN A 29 -2.51 -8.77 -13.53
C ASN A 29 -1.97 -9.16 -14.91
N GLN A 30 -2.10 -8.29 -15.92
CA GLN A 30 -1.58 -8.53 -17.27
C GLN A 30 -0.10 -8.19 -17.43
N ASN A 31 0.45 -7.33 -16.56
CA ASN A 31 1.84 -6.88 -16.66
C ASN A 31 2.73 -7.35 -15.50
N ILE A 32 2.16 -7.93 -14.43
CA ILE A 32 2.90 -8.48 -13.28
C ILE A 32 4.03 -9.41 -13.72
N ASP A 33 3.75 -10.37 -14.62
CA ASP A 33 4.77 -11.36 -15.03
C ASP A 33 5.94 -10.71 -15.76
N LYS A 34 5.66 -9.66 -16.56
CA LYS A 34 6.71 -8.85 -17.21
C LYS A 34 7.54 -8.10 -16.17
N TYR A 35 6.92 -7.55 -15.13
CA TYR A 35 7.65 -6.90 -14.04
C TYR A 35 8.52 -7.88 -13.27
N LEU A 36 7.98 -9.05 -12.91
CA LEU A 36 8.73 -10.07 -12.18
C LEU A 36 9.93 -10.57 -12.99
N PHE A 37 9.74 -10.82 -14.29
CA PHE A 37 10.84 -11.17 -15.19
C PHE A 37 11.89 -10.06 -15.28
N ASN A 38 11.46 -8.80 -15.39
CA ASN A 38 12.36 -7.67 -15.47
C ASN A 38 13.01 -7.29 -14.13
N ASP A 39 12.47 -7.72 -12.98
CA ASP A 39 13.04 -7.46 -11.65
C ASP A 39 14.31 -8.29 -11.40
N GLU A 40 14.50 -9.41 -12.11
CA GLU A 40 15.66 -10.27 -11.95
C GLU A 40 17.00 -9.56 -12.24
N LYS A 41 17.97 -9.74 -11.36
CA LYS A 41 19.33 -9.24 -11.58
C LYS A 41 19.98 -10.05 -12.71
N CYS A 42 20.74 -9.39 -13.59
CA CYS A 42 21.52 -10.11 -14.59
C CYS A 42 22.77 -10.73 -13.94
N LEU A 43 23.40 -11.69 -14.62
CA LEU A 43 24.60 -12.38 -14.13
C LEU A 43 25.73 -11.42 -13.73
N LYS A 44 25.87 -10.29 -14.45
CA LYS A 44 26.91 -9.29 -14.20
C LYS A 44 26.61 -8.35 -13.04
N CYS A 45 25.41 -8.36 -12.45
CA CYS A 45 25.06 -7.41 -11.38
C CYS A 45 25.98 -7.57 -10.16
N ASN A 46 26.24 -8.81 -9.73
CA ASN A 46 27.12 -9.08 -8.59
C ASN A 46 28.59 -8.84 -8.94
N GLU A 47 29.01 -9.15 -10.16
CA GLU A 47 30.39 -8.92 -10.63
C GLU A 47 30.72 -7.42 -10.68
N ASN A 48 29.73 -6.60 -11.06
CA ASN A 48 29.85 -5.15 -11.15
C ASN A 48 29.61 -4.43 -9.81
N GLN A 49 29.44 -5.14 -8.70
CA GLN A 49 29.27 -4.51 -7.40
C GLN A 49 30.62 -4.00 -6.89
N PRO A 50 30.87 -2.68 -6.83
CA PRO A 50 32.18 -2.16 -6.47
C PRO A 50 32.51 -2.42 -5.00
N ILE A 51 31.48 -2.45 -4.14
CA ILE A 51 31.62 -2.63 -2.70
C ILE A 51 30.31 -3.10 -2.06
N SER A 52 30.42 -3.87 -0.99
CA SER A 52 29.31 -4.17 -0.07
C SER A 52 29.28 -3.15 1.08
N ILE A 53 28.19 -2.38 1.18
CA ILE A 53 28.06 -1.30 2.18
C ILE A 53 27.55 -1.84 3.51
N LYS A 54 28.31 -1.66 4.59
CA LYS A 54 27.88 -2.01 5.95
C LYS A 54 26.92 -0.94 6.48
N LYS A 55 25.64 -1.31 6.67
CA LYS A 55 24.53 -0.40 7.03
C LYS A 55 24.73 0.44 8.29
N PHE A 56 25.54 -0.03 9.24
CA PHE A 56 25.80 0.64 10.52
C PHE A 56 27.09 1.48 10.54
N LYS A 57 28.01 1.25 9.60
CA LYS A 57 29.30 1.97 9.51
C LYS A 57 29.11 3.28 8.76
N LYS A 58 29.88 4.35 9.06
CA LYS A 58 29.72 5.62 8.33
C LYS A 58 30.09 5.41 6.86
N ILE A 59 29.43 6.12 5.95
CA ILE A 59 29.71 5.97 4.51
C ILE A 59 31.14 6.40 4.15
N GLU A 60 31.67 7.47 4.76
CA GLU A 60 33.04 7.95 4.51
C GLU A 60 34.14 7.04 5.04
N GLU A 61 33.83 6.19 6.03
CA GLU A 61 34.78 5.20 6.53
C GLU A 61 34.86 3.96 5.61
N GLN A 62 34.10 3.95 4.52
CA GLN A 62 33.91 2.81 3.61
C GLN A 62 34.19 3.15 2.15
N LEU A 63 33.96 4.39 1.73
CA LEU A 63 34.13 4.83 0.35
C LEU A 63 34.49 6.31 0.23
N ASN A 64 35.16 6.66 -0.86
CA ASN A 64 35.38 8.05 -1.25
C ASN A 64 34.08 8.63 -1.85
N LEU A 65 33.43 9.56 -1.14
CA LEU A 65 32.14 10.12 -1.59
C LEU A 65 32.24 10.92 -2.89
N ASN A 66 33.44 11.38 -3.27
CA ASN A 66 33.65 12.08 -4.53
C ASN A 66 33.44 11.17 -5.76
N GLU A 67 33.61 9.86 -5.59
CA GLU A 67 33.42 8.86 -6.66
C GLU A 67 31.96 8.41 -6.81
N VAL A 68 31.09 8.77 -5.85
CA VAL A 68 29.68 8.37 -5.89
C VAL A 68 28.87 9.33 -6.74
N ASP A 69 28.46 8.88 -7.91
CA ASP A 69 27.58 9.59 -8.82
C ASP A 69 26.42 8.69 -9.32
N ASN A 70 25.74 9.09 -10.39
CA ASN A 70 24.66 8.29 -10.99
C ASN A 70 25.16 7.01 -11.69
N ASN A 71 26.46 6.88 -11.99
CA ASN A 71 27.04 5.74 -12.70
C ASN A 71 27.77 4.76 -11.76
N PHE A 72 28.20 5.23 -10.59
CA PHE A 72 28.87 4.40 -9.60
C PHE A 72 28.03 3.17 -9.22
N GLY A 73 28.60 1.98 -9.41
CA GLY A 73 27.94 0.69 -9.16
C GLY A 73 26.80 0.34 -10.12
N ARG A 74 26.72 0.98 -11.30
CA ARG A 74 25.75 0.66 -12.34
C ARG A 74 26.22 -0.52 -13.18
N CYS A 75 25.38 -1.55 -13.21
CA CYS A 75 25.57 -2.70 -14.07
C CYS A 75 25.21 -2.35 -15.52
N GLU A 76 25.75 -3.09 -16.49
CA GLU A 76 25.45 -2.95 -17.91
C GLU A 76 23.95 -3.10 -18.24
N CYS A 77 23.19 -3.86 -17.45
CA CYS A 77 21.73 -3.97 -17.57
C CYS A 77 20.99 -2.70 -17.10
N GLY A 78 21.71 -1.67 -16.66
CA GLY A 78 21.18 -0.40 -16.19
C GLY A 78 20.81 -0.35 -14.71
N LYS A 79 20.82 -1.49 -13.99
CA LYS A 79 20.44 -1.55 -12.56
C LYS A 79 21.59 -1.18 -11.62
N ARG A 80 21.24 -0.76 -10.40
CA ARG A 80 22.19 -0.50 -9.30
C ARG A 80 21.78 -1.17 -8.01
N HIS A 81 22.78 -1.54 -7.20
CA HIS A 81 22.49 -2.07 -5.87
C HIS A 81 21.83 -1.00 -4.98
N ILE A 82 20.73 -1.29 -4.30
CA ILE A 82 19.95 -0.35 -3.46
C ILE A 82 20.82 0.34 -2.42
N ASP A 83 21.72 -0.38 -1.76
CA ASP A 83 22.61 0.24 -0.77
C ASP A 83 23.57 1.27 -1.42
N ILE A 84 23.92 1.12 -2.71
CA ILE A 84 24.71 2.11 -3.45
C ILE A 84 23.86 3.34 -3.78
N VAL A 85 22.62 3.11 -4.25
CA VAL A 85 21.64 4.19 -4.50
C VAL A 85 21.41 5.00 -3.22
N MET A 86 21.17 4.31 -2.10
CA MET A 86 20.94 4.94 -0.80
C MET A 86 22.20 5.61 -0.23
N THR A 87 23.39 5.13 -0.58
CA THR A 87 24.64 5.83 -0.27
C THR A 87 24.73 7.16 -1.02
N HIS A 88 24.30 7.21 -2.29
CA HIS A 88 24.23 8.46 -3.06
C HIS A 88 23.20 9.43 -2.46
N VAL A 89 22.02 8.94 -2.06
CA VAL A 89 21.03 9.77 -1.31
C VAL A 89 21.65 10.34 -0.04
N LEU A 90 22.38 9.51 0.72
CA LEU A 90 22.98 9.93 1.98
C LEU A 90 24.13 10.93 1.79
N LYS A 91 24.89 10.81 0.69
CA LYS A 91 25.88 11.82 0.26
C LYS A 91 25.20 13.18 0.08
N ILE A 92 24.12 13.25 -0.70
CA ILE A 92 23.38 14.51 -0.93
C ILE A 92 22.86 15.07 0.40
N MET A 93 22.27 14.22 1.26
CA MET A 93 21.82 14.65 2.59
C MET A 93 22.95 15.22 3.44
N LYS A 94 24.16 14.66 3.35
CA LYS A 94 25.34 15.15 4.06
C LYS A 94 25.80 16.51 3.55
N GLU A 95 25.93 16.66 2.24
CA GLU A 95 26.35 17.92 1.60
C GLU A 95 25.36 19.06 1.86
N GLU A 96 24.08 18.72 1.99
CA GLU A 96 23.00 19.66 2.35
C GLU A 96 22.84 19.84 3.87
N ASN A 97 23.78 19.34 4.67
CA ASN A 97 23.84 19.48 6.14
C ASN A 97 22.58 18.99 6.86
N VAL A 98 21.95 17.91 6.38
CA VAL A 98 20.84 17.28 7.10
C VAL A 98 21.36 16.70 8.41
N ASP A 99 20.78 17.15 9.52
CA ASP A 99 21.12 16.65 10.85
C ASP A 99 20.69 15.18 11.01
N LEU A 100 21.66 14.26 11.01
CA LEU A 100 21.47 12.83 11.25
C LEU A 100 22.33 12.38 12.43
N LYS A 101 21.80 11.43 13.22
CA LYS A 101 22.55 10.81 14.34
C LYS A 101 23.91 10.26 13.88
N ARG A 102 23.93 9.63 12.71
CA ARG A 102 25.15 9.14 12.04
C ARG A 102 24.86 9.04 10.55
N PHE A 103 25.80 9.50 9.72
CA PHE A 103 25.72 9.30 8.27
C PHE A 103 26.06 7.85 7.89
N ASN A 104 25.11 6.95 8.15
CA ASN A 104 25.09 5.57 7.69
C ASN A 104 23.70 5.21 7.14
N LEU A 105 23.57 4.09 6.41
CA LEU A 105 22.29 3.70 5.80
C LEU A 105 21.18 3.45 6.83
N ARG A 106 21.52 2.98 8.04
CA ARG A 106 20.54 2.71 9.09
C ARG A 106 19.81 3.96 9.60
N ASN A 107 20.49 5.11 9.64
CA ASN A 107 19.92 6.37 10.11
C ASN A 107 19.59 7.34 8.96
N GLY A 108 19.75 6.90 7.72
CA GLY A 108 19.41 7.68 6.54
C GLY A 108 17.91 7.67 6.22
N ALA A 109 17.59 8.02 4.99
CA ALA A 109 16.22 7.94 4.49
C ALA A 109 15.76 6.49 4.31
N ILE A 110 14.44 6.29 4.34
CA ILE A 110 13.81 4.98 4.16
C ILE A 110 13.57 4.75 2.66
N PRO A 111 14.11 3.66 2.09
CA PRO A 111 13.82 3.27 0.72
C PRO A 111 12.47 2.54 0.63
N LEU A 112 11.60 3.00 -0.27
CA LEU A 112 10.33 2.37 -0.59
C LEU A 112 10.36 1.93 -2.06
N ILE A 113 10.72 0.66 -2.27
CA ILE A 113 10.93 0.06 -3.60
C ILE A 113 9.57 -0.21 -4.27
N THR A 114 9.50 -0.02 -5.59
CA THR A 114 8.32 -0.34 -6.41
C THR A 114 8.73 -0.95 -7.76
N PRO A 115 8.12 -2.06 -8.19
CA PRO A 115 7.26 -2.92 -7.39
C PRO A 115 8.03 -3.59 -6.24
N MET A 116 7.36 -3.94 -5.15
CA MET A 116 7.92 -4.78 -4.08
C MET A 116 7.31 -6.17 -4.15
N THR A 117 8.12 -7.22 -4.03
CA THR A 117 7.62 -8.61 -3.96
C THR A 117 7.96 -9.23 -2.61
N SER A 118 7.27 -10.32 -2.26
CA SER A 118 7.53 -11.08 -1.02
C SER A 118 8.86 -11.83 -1.02
N GLU A 119 9.40 -12.16 -2.19
CA GLU A 119 10.61 -13.00 -2.36
C GLU A 119 11.86 -12.17 -2.72
N THR A 120 11.70 -11.08 -3.47
CA THR A 120 12.83 -10.21 -3.82
C THR A 120 13.08 -9.21 -2.71
N LYS A 121 14.12 -9.47 -1.92
CA LYS A 121 14.95 -8.36 -1.44
C LYS A 121 15.58 -7.78 -2.70
N GLY A 122 14.89 -6.85 -3.36
CA GLY A 122 15.32 -6.16 -4.57
C GLY A 122 16.65 -5.44 -4.33
N GLU A 123 17.73 -6.20 -4.34
CA GLU A 123 19.07 -5.71 -4.12
C GLU A 123 19.46 -4.82 -5.28
N TYR A 124 19.05 -5.15 -6.51
CA TYR A 124 19.34 -4.38 -7.71
C TYR A 124 18.08 -3.77 -8.29
N ILE A 125 18.03 -2.45 -8.32
CA ILE A 125 16.85 -1.71 -8.74
C ILE A 125 17.11 -0.96 -10.04
N GLU A 126 16.05 -0.73 -10.80
CA GLU A 126 16.06 -0.01 -12.07
C GLU A 126 15.76 1.49 -11.89
N LYS A 127 15.70 2.21 -13.01
CA LYS A 127 15.32 3.64 -13.00
C LYS A 127 13.87 3.79 -12.57
N ASN A 128 13.55 4.90 -11.90
CA ASN A 128 12.19 5.22 -11.46
C ASN A 128 11.49 4.11 -10.64
N SER A 129 12.22 3.39 -9.79
CA SER A 129 11.69 2.28 -8.99
C SER A 129 11.80 2.51 -7.48
N LEU A 130 12.16 3.72 -7.05
CA LEU A 130 12.40 4.05 -5.64
C LEU A 130 11.71 5.34 -5.20
N ILE A 131 11.01 5.27 -4.07
CA ILE A 131 10.50 6.43 -3.35
C ILE A 131 11.32 6.59 -2.07
N ILE A 132 11.69 7.82 -1.72
CA ILE A 132 12.50 8.14 -0.54
C ILE A 132 11.64 8.82 0.51
N LEU A 133 11.62 8.30 1.74
CA LEU A 133 10.93 8.91 2.88
C LEU A 133 11.92 9.34 3.96
N HIS A 134 11.88 10.61 4.36
CA HIS A 134 12.59 11.07 5.57
C HIS A 134 12.04 12.40 6.11
N PRO A 135 11.95 12.58 7.45
CA PRO A 135 11.29 13.75 8.04
C PRO A 135 12.04 15.07 7.80
N LYS A 136 13.35 15.03 7.58
CA LYS A 136 14.21 16.22 7.41
C LYS A 136 14.46 16.63 5.95
N LEU A 137 13.80 16.01 4.98
CA LEU A 137 13.97 16.41 3.57
C LEU A 137 13.26 17.73 3.29
N THR A 138 13.84 18.51 2.37
CA THR A 138 13.33 19.79 1.90
C THR A 138 13.12 19.74 0.39
N LYS A 139 12.35 20.68 -0.18
CA LYS A 139 12.17 20.77 -1.65
C LYS A 139 13.50 20.93 -2.40
N LYS A 140 14.47 21.64 -1.82
CA LYS A 140 15.83 21.79 -2.38
C LYS A 140 16.53 20.43 -2.49
N ILE A 141 16.56 19.69 -1.39
CA ILE A 141 17.17 18.35 -1.35
C ILE A 141 16.43 17.39 -2.30
N ALA A 142 15.09 17.44 -2.32
CA ALA A 142 14.27 16.61 -3.20
C ALA A 142 14.60 16.83 -4.68
N LYS A 143 14.68 18.09 -5.12
CA LYS A 143 15.07 18.45 -6.49
C LYS A 143 16.45 17.88 -6.83
N ARG A 144 17.39 17.98 -5.90
CA ARG A 144 18.75 17.49 -6.09
C ARG A 144 18.81 15.97 -6.22
N ILE A 145 18.13 15.24 -5.33
CA ILE A 145 18.01 13.77 -5.41
C ILE A 145 17.39 13.32 -6.74
N LEU A 146 16.27 13.92 -7.16
CA LEU A 146 15.59 13.54 -8.40
C LEU A 146 16.43 13.81 -9.64
N ASN A 147 17.26 14.86 -9.62
CA ASN A 147 18.15 15.20 -10.74
C ASN A 147 19.40 14.32 -10.80
N GLU A 148 19.95 13.93 -9.65
CA GLU A 148 21.24 13.23 -9.56
C GLU A 148 21.10 11.70 -9.46
N ILE A 149 19.92 11.18 -9.11
CA ILE A 149 19.71 9.75 -8.80
C ILE A 149 18.53 9.18 -9.60
N SER A 150 18.85 8.56 -10.75
CA SER A 150 17.83 8.11 -11.72
C SER A 150 16.93 6.96 -11.25
N GLU A 151 17.28 6.25 -10.18
CA GLU A 151 16.39 5.26 -9.55
C GLU A 151 15.25 5.90 -8.76
N VAL A 152 15.44 7.13 -8.28
CA VAL A 152 14.47 7.79 -7.41
C VAL A 152 13.41 8.49 -8.25
N LYS A 153 12.15 8.07 -8.08
CA LYS A 153 10.98 8.69 -8.74
C LYS A 153 10.19 9.62 -7.85
N GLY A 154 10.26 9.46 -6.52
CA GLY A 154 9.41 10.19 -5.58
C GLY A 154 10.10 10.50 -4.26
N ILE A 155 9.79 11.66 -3.68
CA ILE A 155 10.35 12.11 -2.41
C ILE A 155 9.23 12.51 -1.45
N LEU A 156 9.19 11.84 -0.31
CA LEU A 156 8.24 12.08 0.77
C LEU A 156 8.93 12.67 2.01
N LYS A 157 8.25 13.65 2.61
CA LYS A 157 8.59 14.18 3.93
C LYS A 157 7.58 13.67 4.95
N GLY A 158 8.05 12.93 5.93
CA GLY A 158 7.22 12.36 6.99
C GLY A 158 8.02 11.52 7.98
N ASP A 159 7.39 11.18 9.10
CA ASP A 159 7.95 10.27 10.10
C ASP A 159 7.33 8.89 9.92
N SER A 160 8.15 7.89 9.58
CA SER A 160 7.72 6.50 9.38
C SER A 160 7.13 5.85 10.64
N LYS A 161 7.30 6.45 11.82
CA LYS A 161 6.70 5.96 13.06
C LYS A 161 5.24 6.36 13.21
N LYS A 162 4.75 7.32 12.42
CA LYS A 162 3.34 7.71 12.42
C LYS A 162 2.52 6.79 11.54
N THR A 163 1.35 6.40 12.02
CA THR A 163 0.34 5.68 11.25
C THR A 163 -0.33 6.64 10.27
N VAL A 164 -0.04 6.50 8.98
CA VAL A 164 -0.73 7.24 7.91
C VAL A 164 -2.12 6.63 7.70
N GLY A 165 -3.14 7.47 7.57
CA GLY A 165 -4.53 7.09 7.46
C GLY A 165 -5.39 7.67 8.57
N MET A 166 -6.54 7.03 8.81
CA MET A 166 -7.51 7.41 9.83
C MET A 166 -7.93 6.14 10.59
N ILE A 167 -7.70 6.13 11.91
CA ILE A 167 -7.90 4.92 12.73
C ILE A 167 -9.38 4.69 13.04
N ASP A 168 -10.09 5.74 13.41
CA ASP A 168 -11.52 5.74 13.70
C ASP A 168 -12.12 7.11 13.39
N SER A 169 -13.44 7.24 13.57
CA SER A 169 -14.20 8.48 13.31
C SER A 169 -13.80 9.68 14.15
N LYS A 170 -13.01 9.48 15.22
CA LYS A 170 -12.57 10.52 16.16
C LYS A 170 -11.10 10.90 15.97
N SER A 171 -10.36 10.13 15.18
CA SER A 171 -8.93 10.28 14.96
C SER A 171 -8.61 11.38 13.95
N GLU A 172 -7.42 11.98 14.09
CA GLU A 172 -6.87 12.89 13.09
C GLU A 172 -6.41 12.12 11.85
N GLU A 173 -6.61 12.71 10.67
CA GLU A 173 -6.07 12.22 9.41
C GLU A 173 -4.57 12.50 9.34
N ILE A 174 -3.76 11.47 9.19
CA ILE A 174 -2.30 11.59 9.11
C ILE A 174 -1.82 11.21 7.71
N THR A 175 -1.02 12.06 7.09
CA THR A 175 -0.38 11.80 5.78
C THR A 175 1.09 12.18 5.79
N TYR A 176 1.84 11.64 4.83
CA TYR A 176 3.14 12.21 4.47
C TYR A 176 2.96 13.35 3.46
N LYS A 177 3.99 14.16 3.28
CA LYS A 177 4.00 15.21 2.26
C LYS A 177 4.84 14.81 1.07
N LEU A 178 4.23 14.72 -0.12
CA LEU A 178 4.95 14.65 -1.39
C LEU A 178 5.66 15.98 -1.63
N ILE A 179 6.99 15.96 -1.73
CA ILE A 179 7.82 17.17 -1.92
C ILE A 179 8.59 17.17 -3.25
N GLY A 180 8.44 16.12 -4.06
CA GLY A 180 8.91 16.05 -5.44
C GLY A 180 8.66 14.68 -6.07
N GLY A 181 8.48 14.67 -7.40
CA GLY A 181 8.30 13.44 -8.18
C GLY A 181 6.92 12.80 -8.00
N ASN A 182 6.87 11.48 -8.13
CA ASN A 182 5.68 10.63 -8.05
C ASN A 182 5.88 9.53 -7.00
N ASP A 183 4.90 9.33 -6.11
CA ASP A 183 4.93 8.34 -5.03
C ASP A 183 3.92 7.19 -5.20
N PHE A 184 3.42 6.98 -6.41
CA PHE A 184 2.67 5.80 -6.78
C PHE A 184 3.57 4.57 -6.65
N ARG A 185 3.10 3.54 -5.94
CA ARG A 185 3.85 2.31 -5.63
C ARG A 185 2.96 1.10 -5.85
N CYS A 186 3.57 -0.03 -6.15
CA CYS A 186 2.88 -1.31 -6.21
C CYS A 186 3.59 -2.35 -5.33
N ASP A 187 2.78 -3.15 -4.62
CA ASP A 187 3.21 -4.38 -3.99
C ASP A 187 2.64 -5.56 -4.80
N ILE A 188 3.48 -6.53 -5.17
CA ILE A 188 3.07 -7.78 -5.79
C ILE A 188 3.01 -8.82 -4.69
N ILE A 189 1.79 -9.22 -4.32
CA ILE A 189 1.55 -10.19 -3.27
C ILE A 189 1.39 -11.56 -3.91
N GLN A 190 2.31 -12.47 -3.60
CA GLN A 190 2.18 -13.88 -3.97
C GLN A 190 1.11 -14.54 -3.10
N SER A 191 0.25 -15.33 -3.74
CA SER A 191 -0.81 -16.08 -3.07
C SER A 191 -0.97 -17.48 -3.68
N PRO A 192 -1.65 -18.42 -2.99
CA PRO A 192 -1.90 -19.76 -3.52
C PRO A 192 -2.67 -19.81 -4.85
N ILE A 193 -3.33 -18.72 -5.24
CA ILE A 193 -4.14 -18.61 -6.48
C ILE A 193 -3.47 -17.71 -7.53
N GLY A 194 -2.18 -17.41 -7.35
CA GLY A 194 -1.39 -16.53 -8.22
C GLY A 194 -1.10 -15.17 -7.61
N ASN A 195 -0.50 -14.28 -8.39
CA ASN A 195 -0.08 -12.96 -7.94
C ASN A 195 -1.25 -11.98 -7.88
N ILE A 196 -1.17 -11.03 -6.94
CA ILE A 196 -2.11 -9.92 -6.76
C ILE A 196 -1.30 -8.62 -6.76
N ALA A 197 -1.59 -7.72 -7.71
CA ALA A 197 -1.03 -6.37 -7.69
C ALA A 197 -1.84 -5.47 -6.75
N ILE A 198 -1.17 -4.86 -5.77
CA ILE A 198 -1.74 -3.89 -4.85
C ILE A 198 -1.01 -2.56 -5.04
N ASN A 199 -1.65 -1.69 -5.80
CA ASN A 199 -1.22 -0.32 -6.00
C ASN A 199 -1.53 0.53 -4.77
N LYS A 200 -0.72 1.57 -4.56
CA LYS A 200 -0.72 2.46 -3.40
C LYS A 200 -0.27 3.86 -3.82
N ILE A 201 -0.77 4.86 -3.13
CA ILE A 201 -0.19 6.20 -3.14
C ILE A 201 0.44 6.43 -1.80
N GLN A 202 1.77 6.41 -1.79
CA GLN A 202 2.52 6.09 -0.59
C GLN A 202 2.40 7.17 0.49
N HIS A 203 2.12 8.42 0.15
CA HIS A 203 1.88 9.49 1.10
C HIS A 203 0.52 9.41 1.80
N LEU A 204 -0.41 8.62 1.25
CA LEU A 204 -1.76 8.35 1.78
C LEU A 204 -1.89 6.92 2.34
N SER A 205 -0.84 6.11 2.26
CA SER A 205 -0.86 4.70 2.68
C SER A 205 0.05 4.45 3.88
N TYR A 206 -0.44 3.65 4.83
CA TYR A 206 0.33 3.16 5.96
C TYR A 206 1.54 2.32 5.51
N LEU A 207 2.66 2.50 6.21
CA LEU A 207 3.86 1.68 6.04
C LEU A 207 3.84 0.50 7.00
N GLU A 208 3.49 -0.67 6.46
CA GLU A 208 3.62 -1.93 7.17
C GLU A 208 5.04 -2.49 7.02
N PHE A 209 5.79 -2.57 8.11
CA PHE A 209 7.01 -3.35 8.17
C PHE A 209 6.65 -4.72 8.75
N PRO A 210 6.67 -5.81 7.95
CA PRO A 210 6.34 -7.13 8.49
C PRO A 210 7.32 -7.50 9.61
N LYS A 211 6.81 -7.76 10.82
CA LYS A 211 7.61 -8.23 11.97
C LYS A 211 7.92 -9.73 11.91
N SER A 212 7.10 -10.49 11.20
CA SER A 212 7.25 -11.92 10.94
C SER A 212 6.68 -12.22 9.55
N MET A 213 7.18 -13.26 8.90
CA MET A 213 6.88 -13.61 7.50
C MET A 213 5.52 -14.29 7.31
N GLU A 214 4.60 -14.16 8.28
CA GLU A 214 3.23 -14.65 8.13
C GLU A 214 2.39 -13.62 7.36
N ASN A 215 2.25 -13.87 6.06
CA ASN A 215 1.40 -13.09 5.16
C ASN A 215 -0.08 -13.18 5.60
N LYS A 216 -0.78 -12.03 5.65
CA LYS A 216 -2.22 -11.91 5.96
C LYS A 216 -3.08 -12.90 5.14
N ILE A 217 -2.71 -13.14 3.88
CA ILE A 217 -3.37 -14.13 3.00
C ILE A 217 -3.26 -15.55 3.55
N MET A 218 -2.11 -15.95 4.11
CA MET A 218 -1.93 -17.30 4.65
C MET A 218 -2.76 -17.50 5.92
N LYS A 219 -2.88 -16.48 6.77
CA LYS A 219 -3.79 -16.52 7.92
C LYS A 219 -5.24 -16.72 7.48
N LEU A 220 -5.68 -15.97 6.47
CA LEU A 220 -7.03 -16.11 5.91
C LEU A 220 -7.24 -17.51 5.30
N CYS A 221 -6.28 -18.03 4.54
CA CYS A 221 -6.35 -19.39 3.99
C CYS A 221 -6.49 -20.45 5.10
N ASN A 222 -5.71 -20.31 6.17
CA ASN A 222 -5.78 -21.24 7.30
C ASN A 222 -7.12 -21.15 8.02
N TYR A 223 -7.62 -19.93 8.24
CA TYR A 223 -8.94 -19.72 8.83
C TYR A 223 -10.06 -20.34 7.98
N LEU A 224 -10.07 -20.17 6.65
CA LEU A 224 -11.07 -20.82 5.79
C LEU A 224 -10.99 -22.35 5.86
N LYS A 225 -9.77 -22.91 5.95
CA LYS A 225 -9.57 -24.37 6.11
C LYS A 225 -10.14 -24.90 7.42
N THR A 226 -10.03 -24.17 8.54
CA THR A 226 -10.61 -24.63 9.82
C THR A 226 -12.14 -24.63 9.82
N LYS A 227 -12.77 -23.91 8.89
CA LYS A 227 -14.22 -23.93 8.68
C LYS A 227 -14.69 -25.09 7.80
N HIS A 228 -13.77 -25.83 7.17
CA HIS A 228 -14.07 -26.96 6.29
C HIS A 228 -15.00 -26.62 5.11
N TYR A 229 -14.98 -25.37 4.63
CA TYR A 229 -15.78 -24.98 3.47
C TYR A 229 -15.32 -25.70 2.19
N THR A 230 -16.30 -26.20 1.45
CA THR A 230 -16.13 -26.62 0.06
C THR A 230 -15.98 -25.41 -0.86
N GLN A 231 -15.52 -25.63 -2.10
CA GLN A 231 -15.38 -24.57 -3.09
C GLN A 231 -16.73 -23.92 -3.44
N GLU A 232 -17.82 -24.70 -3.45
CA GLU A 232 -19.17 -24.20 -3.70
C GLU A 232 -19.66 -23.31 -2.55
N GLU A 233 -19.41 -23.73 -1.30
CA GLU A 233 -19.73 -22.92 -0.13
C GLU A 233 -18.93 -21.61 -0.12
N ILE A 234 -17.62 -21.66 -0.41
CA ILE A 234 -16.78 -20.46 -0.55
C ILE A 234 -17.40 -19.49 -1.57
N ALA A 235 -17.83 -19.98 -2.73
CA ALA A 235 -18.39 -19.14 -3.77
C ALA A 235 -19.68 -18.42 -3.34
N ASN A 236 -20.42 -18.98 -2.39
CA ASN A 236 -21.67 -18.44 -1.89
C ASN A 236 -21.52 -17.62 -0.59
N LEU A 237 -20.31 -17.53 -0.02
CA LEU A 237 -20.04 -16.65 1.12
C LEU A 237 -20.29 -15.19 0.75
N ARG A 238 -20.93 -14.47 1.67
CA ARG A 238 -21.04 -13.01 1.64
C ARG A 238 -20.02 -12.43 2.60
N ILE A 239 -19.03 -11.75 2.06
CA ILE A 239 -17.90 -11.24 2.84
C ILE A 239 -18.02 -9.73 3.02
N LEU A 240 -17.74 -9.27 4.24
CA LEU A 240 -17.43 -7.88 4.53
C LEU A 240 -15.93 -7.76 4.82
N ASP A 241 -15.19 -7.07 3.96
CA ASP A 241 -13.84 -6.57 4.26
C ASP A 241 -13.98 -5.20 4.93
N GLY A 242 -14.10 -5.19 6.26
CA GLY A 242 -14.64 -4.07 7.03
C GLY A 242 -13.66 -2.92 7.29
N THR A 243 -12.36 -3.20 7.18
CA THR A 243 -11.26 -2.24 7.26
C THR A 243 -10.29 -2.53 6.11
N CYS A 244 -10.78 -2.40 4.89
CA CYS A 244 -10.19 -3.05 3.73
C CYS A 244 -8.82 -2.47 3.32
N GLY A 245 -8.48 -1.25 3.73
CA GLY A 245 -7.24 -0.59 3.33
C GLY A 245 -7.11 -0.54 1.81
N ASN A 246 -6.11 -1.22 1.26
CA ASN A 246 -5.90 -1.29 -0.19
C ASN A 246 -6.66 -2.45 -0.88
N GLY A 247 -7.49 -3.19 -0.14
CA GLY A 247 -8.38 -4.24 -0.65
C GLY A 247 -7.75 -5.63 -0.77
N THR A 248 -6.56 -5.86 -0.21
CA THR A 248 -5.78 -7.10 -0.41
C THR A 248 -6.57 -8.38 -0.12
N LEU A 249 -7.24 -8.45 1.04
CA LEU A 249 -7.90 -9.67 1.50
C LEU A 249 -9.21 -9.93 0.75
N GLY A 250 -10.04 -8.91 0.56
CA GLY A 250 -11.23 -9.02 -0.26
C GLY A 250 -10.93 -9.35 -1.72
N ILE A 251 -9.90 -8.76 -2.33
CA ILE A 251 -9.49 -9.08 -3.72
C ILE A 251 -9.01 -10.53 -3.82
N PHE A 252 -8.25 -11.02 -2.84
CA PHE A 252 -7.87 -12.43 -2.77
C PHE A 252 -9.11 -13.34 -2.71
N LEU A 253 -10.12 -13.01 -1.90
CA LEU A 253 -11.36 -13.79 -1.79
C LEU A 253 -12.18 -13.79 -3.08
N LEU A 254 -12.29 -12.64 -3.76
CA LEU A 254 -12.92 -12.58 -5.08
C LEU A 254 -12.20 -13.50 -6.08
N LYS A 255 -10.86 -13.48 -6.11
CA LYS A 255 -10.05 -14.37 -6.96
C LYS A 255 -10.19 -15.85 -6.56
N LEU A 256 -10.44 -16.14 -5.28
CA LEU A 256 -10.72 -17.48 -4.78
C LEU A 256 -12.11 -17.99 -5.23
N GLY A 257 -12.97 -17.11 -5.74
CA GLY A 257 -14.28 -17.44 -6.32
C GLY A 257 -15.47 -16.96 -5.50
N VAL A 258 -15.26 -16.20 -4.42
CA VAL A 258 -16.35 -15.58 -3.66
C VAL A 258 -17.13 -14.63 -4.57
N LYS A 259 -18.45 -14.79 -4.64
CA LYS A 259 -19.31 -14.02 -5.57
C LYS A 259 -19.79 -12.69 -5.00
N LYS A 260 -19.61 -12.42 -3.70
CA LYS A 260 -20.01 -11.14 -3.09
C LYS A 260 -19.04 -10.72 -2.00
N VAL A 261 -18.28 -9.65 -2.25
CA VAL A 261 -17.42 -8.99 -1.27
C VAL A 261 -17.78 -7.51 -1.17
N ILE A 262 -18.08 -7.07 0.05
CA ILE A 262 -18.26 -5.65 0.37
C ILE A 262 -16.97 -5.13 0.96
N PHE A 263 -16.39 -4.11 0.35
CA PHE A 263 -15.21 -3.42 0.85
C PHE A 263 -15.64 -2.16 1.58
N ASN A 264 -15.11 -1.95 2.78
CA ASN A 264 -15.34 -0.73 3.54
C ASN A 264 -14.05 -0.26 4.19
N ASP A 265 -13.83 1.05 4.17
CA ASP A 265 -12.81 1.69 5.00
C ASP A 265 -13.28 3.11 5.32
N ILE A 266 -12.92 3.59 6.52
CA ILE A 266 -13.21 4.97 6.90
C ILE A 266 -12.30 5.97 6.17
N TRP A 267 -11.09 5.54 5.81
CA TRP A 267 -10.12 6.35 5.11
C TRP A 267 -10.44 6.39 3.61
N LYS A 268 -11.00 7.51 3.12
CA LYS A 268 -11.42 7.63 1.72
C LYS A 268 -10.31 7.27 0.70
N PRO A 269 -9.04 7.66 0.88
CA PRO A 269 -7.97 7.22 -0.01
C PRO A 269 -7.81 5.70 -0.10
N SER A 270 -8.05 4.95 0.99
CA SER A 270 -8.06 3.48 0.98
C SER A 270 -9.13 2.93 0.04
N THR A 271 -10.36 3.45 0.12
CA THR A 271 -11.49 2.97 -0.71
C THR A 271 -11.32 3.32 -2.19
N VAL A 272 -10.75 4.49 -2.49
CA VAL A 272 -10.37 4.88 -3.85
C VAL A 272 -9.27 3.99 -4.40
N ILE A 273 -8.22 3.72 -3.63
CA ILE A 273 -7.14 2.81 -4.05
C ILE A 273 -7.66 1.36 -4.20
N THR A 274 -8.55 0.91 -3.33
CA THR A 274 -9.23 -0.39 -3.47
C THR A 274 -9.96 -0.49 -4.80
N SER A 275 -10.62 0.60 -5.23
CA SER A 275 -11.29 0.68 -6.54
C SER A 275 -10.31 0.50 -7.71
N ILE A 276 -9.15 1.16 -7.64
CA ILE A 276 -8.06 1.01 -8.62
C ILE A 276 -7.51 -0.43 -8.59
N ASN A 277 -7.36 -1.03 -7.41
CA ASN A 277 -6.83 -2.37 -7.26
C ASN A 277 -7.80 -3.44 -7.77
N LEU A 278 -9.11 -3.28 -7.59
CA LEU A 278 -10.12 -4.14 -8.20
C LEU A 278 -9.98 -4.15 -9.73
N LYS A 279 -9.93 -2.96 -10.34
CA LYS A 279 -9.71 -2.83 -11.79
C LYS A 279 -8.39 -3.44 -12.24
N SER A 280 -7.30 -3.13 -11.53
CA SER A 280 -5.94 -3.65 -11.82
C SER A 280 -5.88 -5.17 -11.72
N ASN A 281 -6.76 -5.76 -10.89
CA ASN A 281 -6.87 -7.20 -10.73
C ASN A 281 -7.88 -7.87 -11.67
N GLY A 282 -8.47 -7.14 -12.61
CA GLY A 282 -9.34 -7.67 -13.66
C GLY A 282 -10.83 -7.67 -13.32
N PHE A 283 -11.23 -7.04 -12.21
CA PHE A 283 -12.64 -6.90 -11.86
C PHE A 283 -13.26 -5.71 -12.59
N LYS A 284 -14.43 -5.93 -13.19
CA LYS A 284 -15.13 -4.90 -13.98
C LYS A 284 -15.97 -4.01 -13.05
N ILE A 285 -15.77 -2.71 -13.18
CA ILE A 285 -16.61 -1.68 -12.56
C ILE A 285 -17.86 -1.48 -13.44
N ILE A 286 -19.03 -1.49 -12.81
CA ILE A 286 -20.34 -1.30 -13.46
C ILE A 286 -20.87 0.10 -13.16
N GLU A 287 -20.76 0.54 -11.91
CA GLU A 287 -21.16 1.88 -11.49
C GLU A 287 -19.99 2.55 -10.78
N ASP A 288 -19.78 3.82 -11.09
CA ASP A 288 -18.78 4.68 -10.46
C ASP A 288 -19.48 5.91 -9.91
N ASN A 289 -19.55 5.96 -8.57
CA ASN A 289 -20.11 7.04 -7.78
C ASN A 289 -19.01 7.63 -6.88
N SER A 290 -17.78 7.72 -7.38
CA SER A 290 -16.59 8.18 -6.66
C SER A 290 -16.72 9.55 -5.95
N ASN A 291 -17.64 10.37 -6.42
CA ASN A 291 -18.00 11.67 -5.85
C ASN A 291 -19.00 11.58 -4.67
N ASP A 292 -19.68 10.45 -4.52
CA ASP A 292 -20.52 10.14 -3.36
C ASP A 292 -19.63 9.73 -2.16
N LYS A 293 -20.13 9.97 -0.95
CA LYS A 293 -19.50 9.54 0.29
C LYS A 293 -19.94 8.15 0.73
N SER A 294 -21.01 7.62 0.15
CA SER A 294 -21.60 6.35 0.56
C SER A 294 -20.97 5.19 -0.21
N LYS A 295 -21.51 4.88 -1.39
CA LYS A 295 -21.03 3.86 -2.32
C LYS A 295 -20.08 4.52 -3.32
N ILE A 296 -18.81 4.12 -3.31
CA ILE A 296 -17.76 4.66 -4.19
C ILE A 296 -17.89 4.02 -5.58
N ILE A 297 -17.90 2.70 -5.65
CA ILE A 297 -18.08 1.95 -6.90
C ILE A 297 -18.84 0.65 -6.64
N SER A 298 -19.39 0.06 -7.71
CA SER A 298 -19.94 -1.29 -7.70
C SER A 298 -19.49 -2.10 -8.91
N GLY A 299 -19.40 -3.41 -8.73
CA GLY A 299 -19.23 -4.40 -9.77
C GLY A 299 -20.18 -5.57 -9.54
N LYS A 300 -20.11 -6.58 -10.42
CA LYS A 300 -21.01 -7.73 -10.31
C LYS A 300 -20.81 -8.49 -8.99
N GLU A 301 -19.55 -8.69 -8.61
CA GLU A 301 -19.18 -9.46 -7.41
C GLU A 301 -18.83 -8.59 -6.19
N PHE A 302 -18.86 -7.25 -6.31
CA PHE A 302 -18.38 -6.39 -5.23
C PHE A 302 -19.07 -5.03 -5.14
N GLU A 303 -18.97 -4.41 -3.97
CA GLU A 303 -19.27 -2.99 -3.75
C GLU A 303 -18.22 -2.38 -2.83
N VAL A 304 -17.92 -1.10 -3.02
CA VAL A 304 -16.95 -0.37 -2.19
C VAL A 304 -17.67 0.79 -1.51
N PHE A 305 -17.59 0.85 -0.19
CA PHE A 305 -18.16 1.92 0.64
C PHE A 305 -17.09 2.68 1.40
N ASN A 306 -17.39 3.93 1.77
CA ASN A 306 -16.55 4.75 2.63
C ASN A 306 -17.30 5.19 3.89
N PHE A 307 -17.42 4.27 4.84
CA PHE A 307 -18.05 4.52 6.13
C PHE A 307 -17.12 4.14 7.28
N SER A 308 -17.35 4.75 8.45
CA SER A 308 -16.93 4.10 9.68
C SER A 308 -17.67 2.77 9.85
N ILE A 309 -17.14 1.83 10.63
CA ILE A 309 -17.80 0.53 10.81
C ILE A 309 -19.17 0.69 11.51
N GLU A 310 -19.30 1.69 12.40
CA GLU A 310 -20.56 2.09 13.03
C GLU A 310 -21.59 2.58 12.01
N GLU A 311 -21.19 3.53 11.16
CA GLU A 311 -22.06 4.10 10.14
C GLU A 311 -22.49 3.03 9.13
N LEU A 312 -21.58 2.14 8.73
CA LEU A 312 -21.90 1.01 7.86
C LEU A 312 -22.95 0.11 8.53
N ALA A 313 -22.72 -0.30 9.77
CA ALA A 313 -23.63 -1.17 10.50
C ALA A 313 -25.02 -0.52 10.67
N GLU A 314 -25.08 0.76 11.03
CA GLU A 314 -26.34 1.50 11.14
C GLU A 314 -27.10 1.52 9.80
N ASN A 315 -26.41 1.79 8.70
CA ASN A 315 -27.03 1.84 7.38
C ASN A 315 -27.51 0.46 6.89
N ILE A 316 -26.80 -0.63 7.22
CA ILE A 316 -27.25 -2.00 6.94
C ILE A 316 -28.50 -2.32 7.78
N LEU A 317 -28.45 -2.10 9.09
CA LEU A 317 -29.54 -2.46 10.00
C LEU A 317 -30.83 -1.68 9.72
N LYS A 318 -30.71 -0.47 9.17
CA LYS A 318 -31.86 0.36 8.76
C LYS A 318 -32.32 0.11 7.32
N ASN A 319 -31.69 -0.81 6.58
CA ASN A 319 -31.94 -1.04 5.15
C ASN A 319 -31.77 0.23 4.29
N ASN A 320 -30.84 1.10 4.66
CA ASN A 320 -30.55 2.32 3.91
C ASN A 320 -29.62 2.05 2.71
N LEU A 321 -29.00 0.87 2.66
CA LEU A 321 -28.15 0.45 1.55
C LEU A 321 -28.89 -0.61 0.75
N ASP A 322 -28.90 -0.47 -0.57
CA ASP A 322 -29.34 -1.52 -1.49
C ASP A 322 -28.23 -2.58 -1.62
N ILE A 323 -27.98 -3.27 -0.51
CA ILE A 323 -27.18 -4.49 -0.45
C ILE A 323 -28.22 -5.59 -0.34
N ASN A 324 -28.57 -6.22 -1.46
CA ASN A 324 -29.63 -7.24 -1.53
C ASN A 324 -29.31 -8.43 -0.59
N MET A 325 -29.75 -8.34 0.67
CA MET A 325 -29.42 -9.25 1.78
C MET A 325 -30.73 -9.93 2.24
N ASP A 326 -31.01 -11.13 1.75
CA ASP A 326 -32.16 -11.93 2.24
C ASP A 326 -32.07 -12.23 3.75
N ASN A 327 -30.85 -12.23 4.29
CA ASN A 327 -30.51 -12.27 5.71
C ASN A 327 -29.63 -11.06 6.02
N LEU A 328 -29.96 -10.21 6.98
CA LEU A 328 -29.22 -8.97 7.33
C LEU A 328 -27.76 -9.14 7.80
N LYS A 329 -27.16 -10.34 7.69
CA LYS A 329 -25.80 -10.64 8.15
C LYS A 329 -24.90 -11.23 7.07
N PHE A 330 -23.69 -10.69 6.98
CA PHE A 330 -22.57 -11.30 6.25
C PHE A 330 -22.18 -12.62 6.89
N ASP A 331 -21.63 -13.55 6.10
CA ASP A 331 -21.13 -14.80 6.63
C ASP A 331 -19.83 -14.56 7.43
N ILE A 332 -18.96 -13.68 6.91
CA ILE A 332 -17.67 -13.38 7.52
C ILE A 332 -17.40 -11.87 7.41
N CYS A 333 -17.01 -11.25 8.51
CA CYS A 333 -16.44 -9.91 8.54
C CYS A 333 -14.92 -10.00 8.80
N ILE A 334 -14.11 -9.32 7.99
CA ILE A 334 -12.66 -9.24 8.14
C ILE A 334 -12.31 -7.89 8.78
N LEU A 335 -11.51 -7.95 9.84
CA LEU A 335 -10.98 -6.79 10.55
C LEU A 335 -9.44 -6.86 10.55
N ASP A 336 -8.83 -5.93 9.82
CA ASP A 336 -7.39 -5.70 9.69
C ASP A 336 -7.08 -4.28 10.17
N CYS A 337 -7.42 -4.01 11.44
CA CYS A 337 -7.31 -2.70 12.04
C CYS A 337 -5.85 -2.29 12.25
N PHE A 338 -5.58 -0.99 12.33
CA PHE A 338 -4.26 -0.51 12.72
C PHE A 338 -3.85 -1.05 14.12
N PRO A 339 -2.54 -1.24 14.39
CA PRO A 339 -2.06 -1.78 15.66
C PRO A 339 -2.48 -1.02 16.92
N ASN A 340 -2.91 0.24 16.77
CA ASN A 340 -3.35 1.12 17.85
C ASN A 340 -4.87 1.37 17.88
N ALA A 341 -5.64 0.66 17.05
CA ALA A 341 -7.10 0.70 17.11
C ALA A 341 -7.63 -0.11 18.30
N ASN A 342 -8.81 0.25 18.82
CA ASN A 342 -9.52 -0.57 19.80
C ASN A 342 -10.29 -1.69 19.08
N ILE A 343 -9.66 -2.86 18.93
CA ILE A 343 -10.23 -3.99 18.18
C ILE A 343 -11.56 -4.46 18.79
N GLU A 344 -11.73 -4.39 20.11
CA GLU A 344 -12.95 -4.85 20.81
C GLU A 344 -14.19 -4.05 20.37
N ASP A 345 -14.06 -2.73 20.18
CA ASP A 345 -15.16 -1.89 19.71
C ASP A 345 -15.59 -2.28 18.29
N PHE A 346 -14.62 -2.47 17.39
CA PHE A 346 -14.87 -2.88 16.01
C PHE A 346 -15.50 -4.27 15.95
N GLU A 347 -15.02 -5.21 16.75
CA GLU A 347 -15.54 -6.57 16.83
C GLU A 347 -17.00 -6.57 17.32
N ASN A 348 -17.31 -5.82 18.38
CA ASN A 348 -18.66 -5.69 18.92
C ASN A 348 -19.65 -5.18 17.86
N ILE A 349 -19.25 -4.20 17.05
CA ILE A 349 -20.07 -3.68 15.96
C ILE A 349 -20.20 -4.71 14.83
N ALA A 350 -19.10 -5.35 14.44
CA ALA A 350 -19.11 -6.37 13.40
C ALA A 350 -20.05 -7.54 13.74
N ARG A 351 -20.15 -7.97 15.01
CA ARG A 351 -21.08 -9.02 15.48
C ARG A 351 -22.55 -8.72 15.19
N LEU A 352 -22.92 -7.44 15.08
CA LEU A 352 -24.28 -7.03 14.74
C LEU A 352 -24.64 -7.36 13.29
N ILE A 353 -23.65 -7.32 12.39
CA ILE A 353 -23.84 -7.43 10.94
C ILE A 353 -23.15 -8.63 10.29
N SER A 354 -22.46 -9.49 11.06
CA SER A 354 -21.89 -10.74 10.56
C SER A 354 -22.18 -11.94 11.46
N LYS A 355 -22.09 -13.14 10.88
CA LYS A 355 -22.19 -14.42 11.58
C LYS A 355 -20.87 -14.82 12.22
N ASP A 356 -19.77 -14.57 11.52
CA ASP A 356 -18.41 -14.80 12.01
C ASP A 356 -17.49 -13.59 11.76
N ILE A 357 -16.38 -13.54 12.47
CA ILE A 357 -15.39 -12.46 12.41
C ILE A 357 -14.00 -13.05 12.32
N PHE A 358 -13.20 -12.55 11.38
CA PHE A 358 -11.81 -12.90 11.19
C PHE A 358 -10.93 -11.67 11.43
N ILE A 359 -10.05 -11.75 12.42
CA ILE A 359 -9.14 -10.67 12.83
C ILE A 359 -7.71 -11.04 12.41
N ILE A 360 -6.98 -10.10 11.80
CA ILE A 360 -5.62 -10.30 11.25
C ILE A 360 -4.51 -10.22 12.30
#